data_AF-A0A9E3E8Y1-F1
#
_entry.id   AF-A0A9E3E8Y1-F1
#
_cell.length_a   1.000
_cell.length_b   1.000
_cell.length_c   1.000
_cell.angle_alpha   90.00
_cell.angle_beta   90.00
_cell.angle_gamma   90.00
#
_symmetry.space_group_name_H-M   'P 1'
#
loop_
_entity.id
_entity.type
_entity.pdbx_description
1 polymer ?
#
loop_
_entity_poly.entity_id
_entity_poly.type
_entity_poly.pdbx_seq_one_letter_code
_entity_poly.pdbx_strand_id
1 'polypeptide(L)'
;MQDALKSKAIYEQVDRALMGPFRQLPLFTIVGERNDPLGFQPRWRQRFPDARQHVIANGNHFPMCDDPDLVAASIRELHRVAQ
;
A
#
# COMPACT_ATOMS: atom_id res chain seq x y z
N MET A 1 8.28 23.34 17.79
CA MET A 1 8.03 22.07 17.08
C MET A 1 6.59 22.10 16.61
N GLN A 2 6.33 22.06 15.31
CA GLN A 2 4.97 21.99 14.78
C GLN A 2 4.58 20.53 14.56
N ASP A 3 3.39 20.14 15.01
CA ASP A 3 2.87 18.78 14.89
C ASP A 3 2.32 18.56 13.48
N ALA A 4 2.98 17.69 12.71
CA ALA A 4 2.56 17.36 11.35
C ALA A 4 1.15 16.75 11.29
N LEU A 5 0.70 16.07 12.36
CA LEU A 5 -0.64 15.49 12.46
C LEU A 5 -1.75 16.54 12.36
N LYS A 6 -1.44 17.82 12.63
CA LYS A 6 -2.41 18.93 12.58
C LYS A 6 -2.31 19.75 11.31
N SER A 7 -1.34 19.47 10.43
CA SER A 7 -1.10 20.27 9.25
C SER A 7 -2.02 19.86 8.10
N LYS A 8 -3.15 20.54 7.98
CA LYS A 8 -4.09 20.36 6.85
C LYS A 8 -3.40 20.52 5.49
N ALA A 9 -2.46 21.46 5.39
CA ALA A 9 -1.74 21.73 4.15
C ALA A 9 -0.92 20.51 3.67
N ILE A 10 -0.33 19.74 4.59
CA ILE A 10 0.40 18.51 4.25
C ILE A 10 -0.58 17.45 3.72
N TYR A 11 -1.70 17.23 4.41
CA TYR A 11 -2.71 16.26 3.96
C TYR A 11 -3.30 16.62 2.60
N GLU A 12 -3.60 17.90 2.35
CA GLU A 12 -4.08 18.38 1.05
C GLU A 12 -3.04 18.18 -0.06
N GLN A 13 -1.76 18.38 0.22
CA GLN A 13 -0.69 18.10 -0.74
C GLN A 13 -0.57 16.61 -1.06
N VAL A 14 -0.65 15.75 -0.05
CA VAL A 14 -0.63 14.29 -0.23
C VAL A 14 -1.83 13.82 -1.05
N ASP A 15 -3.04 14.29 -0.74
CA ASP A 15 -4.24 13.94 -1.49
C ASP A 15 -4.15 14.38 -2.96
N ARG A 16 -3.66 15.60 -3.24
CA ARG A 16 -3.43 16.05 -4.61
C ARG A 16 -2.43 15.18 -5.36
N ALA A 17 -1.33 14.78 -4.71
CA ALA A 17 -0.32 13.93 -5.33
C ALA A 17 -0.86 12.52 -5.63
N LEU A 18 -1.54 11.90 -4.66
CA LEU A 18 -2.11 10.55 -4.78
C LEU A 18 -3.25 10.47 -5.79
N MET A 19 -4.11 11.51 -5.85
CA MET A 19 -5.26 11.53 -6.75
C MET A 19 -4.93 12.10 -8.14
N GLY A 20 -3.80 12.80 -8.28
CA GLY A 20 -3.32 13.36 -9.54
C GLY A 20 -2.21 12.50 -10.15
N PRO A 21 -0.95 12.97 -10.15
CA PRO A 21 0.14 12.35 -10.90
C PRO A 21 0.41 10.89 -10.53
N PHE A 22 0.24 10.51 -9.25
CA PHE A 22 0.52 9.14 -8.83
C PHE A 22 -0.61 8.17 -9.11
N ARG A 23 -1.83 8.64 -9.39
CA ARG A 23 -3.00 7.78 -9.65
C ARG A 23 -2.77 6.79 -10.80
N GLN A 24 -1.90 7.15 -11.75
CA GLN A 24 -1.56 6.34 -12.93
C GLN A 24 -0.40 5.38 -12.70
N LEU A 25 0.30 5.48 -11.56
CA LEU A 25 1.39 4.57 -11.24
C LEU A 25 0.85 3.22 -10.76
N PRO A 26 1.53 2.10 -11.09
CA PRO A 26 1.16 0.80 -10.55
C PRO A 26 1.33 0.81 -9.03
N LEU A 27 0.23 0.55 -8.31
CA LEU A 27 0.26 0.36 -6.86
C LEU A 27 0.25 -1.13 -6.54
N PHE A 28 1.20 -1.54 -5.72
CA PHE A 28 1.31 -2.89 -5.22
C PHE A 28 1.47 -2.88 -3.69
N THR A 29 0.61 -3.62 -2.98
CA THR A 29 0.67 -3.73 -1.52
C THR A 29 0.75 -5.18 -1.08
N ILE A 30 1.64 -5.48 -0.12
CA ILE A 30 1.67 -6.76 0.61
C ILE A 30 1.42 -6.45 2.08
N VAL A 31 0.40 -7.07 2.66
CA VAL A 31 0.01 -6.82 4.05
C VAL A 31 -0.38 -8.11 4.75
N GLY A 32 -0.16 -8.18 6.07
CA GLY A 32 -0.71 -9.24 6.89
C GLY A 32 -2.19 -9.03 7.15
N GLU A 33 -2.98 -10.11 7.08
CA GLU A 33 -4.42 -10.11 7.31
C GLU A 33 -4.82 -9.45 8.63
N ARG A 34 -4.03 -9.62 9.70
CA ARG A 34 -4.31 -9.09 11.05
C ARG A 34 -3.85 -7.65 11.23
N ASN A 35 -3.15 -7.07 10.25
CA ASN A 35 -2.58 -5.73 10.32
C ASN A 35 -3.29 -4.75 9.37
N ASP A 36 -4.63 -4.78 9.35
CA ASP A 36 -5.43 -3.73 8.72
C ASP A 36 -6.51 -3.13 9.65
N PRO A 37 -6.15 -2.65 10.86
CA PRO A 37 -7.13 -2.18 11.85
C PRO A 37 -7.91 -0.94 11.40
N LEU A 38 -7.45 -0.24 10.35
CA LEU A 38 -8.08 0.99 9.84
C LEU A 38 -8.71 0.81 8.44
N GLY A 39 -8.77 -0.42 7.93
CA GLY A 39 -9.35 -0.73 6.62
C GLY A 39 -8.64 0.01 5.48
N PHE A 40 -7.32 0.11 5.53
CA PHE A 40 -6.52 0.74 4.48
C PHE A 40 -6.56 -0.02 3.18
N GLN A 41 -6.65 -1.35 3.19
CA GLN A 41 -6.67 -2.13 1.95
C GLN A 41 -7.83 -1.74 1.01
N PRO A 42 -9.11 -1.74 1.45
CA PRO A 42 -10.21 -1.30 0.59
C PRO A 42 -10.10 0.18 0.21
N ARG A 43 -9.55 1.03 1.09
CA ARG A 43 -9.37 2.47 0.81
C ARG A 43 -8.30 2.75 -0.24
N TRP A 44 -7.25 1.91 -0.31
CA TRP A 44 -6.27 1.97 -1.39
C TRP A 44 -6.88 1.51 -2.70
N ARG A 45 -7.64 0.41 -2.71
CA ARG A 45 -8.33 -0.08 -3.92
C ARG A 45 -9.34 0.92 -4.48
N GLN A 46 -10.04 1.68 -3.62
CA GLN A 46 -10.91 2.77 -4.07
C GLN A 46 -10.14 3.90 -4.76
N ARG A 47 -8.95 4.23 -4.27
CA ARG A 47 -8.11 5.30 -4.83
C ARG A 47 -7.35 4.84 -6.08
N PHE A 48 -6.92 3.59 -6.12
CA PHE A 48 -6.15 2.95 -7.18
C PHE A 48 -6.89 1.68 -7.61
N PRO A 49 -7.86 1.78 -8.54
CA PRO A 49 -8.68 0.64 -8.95
C PRO A 49 -7.88 -0.55 -9.45
N ASP A 50 -6.73 -0.29 -10.09
CA ASP A 50 -5.82 -1.30 -10.63
C ASP A 50 -4.77 -1.76 -9.62
N ALA A 51 -4.92 -1.40 -8.33
CA ALA A 51 -3.98 -1.80 -7.29
C ALA A 51 -3.98 -3.33 -7.11
N ARG A 52 -2.78 -3.91 -7.20
CA ARG A 52 -2.54 -5.31 -6.88
C ARG A 52 -2.29 -5.42 -5.38
N GLN A 53 -3.04 -6.26 -4.68
CA GLN A 53 -2.92 -6.43 -3.22
C GLN A 53 -2.76 -7.90 -2.86
N HIS A 54 -1.67 -8.25 -2.20
CA HIS A 54 -1.48 -9.55 -1.58
C HIS A 54 -1.69 -9.47 -0.08
N VAL A 55 -2.47 -10.42 0.42
CA VAL A 55 -2.75 -10.57 1.85
C VAL A 55 -2.11 -11.86 2.32
N ILE A 56 -1.25 -11.75 3.32
CA ILE A 56 -0.68 -12.92 4.00
C ILE A 56 -1.69 -13.38 5.04
N ALA A 57 -2.26 -14.57 4.84
CA ALA A 57 -3.21 -15.18 5.75
C ALA A 57 -2.58 -15.31 7.16
N ASN A 58 -3.31 -14.89 8.19
CA ASN A 58 -2.85 -14.79 9.57
C ASN A 58 -1.61 -13.89 9.80
N GLY A 59 -1.13 -13.17 8.79
CA GLY A 59 0.04 -12.32 8.86
C GLY A 59 -0.19 -11.07 9.73
N ASN A 60 0.91 -10.53 10.24
CA ASN A 60 0.96 -9.41 11.18
C ASN A 60 1.52 -8.15 10.48
N HIS A 61 2.19 -7.30 11.26
CA HIS A 61 2.72 -6.02 10.79
C HIS A 61 3.91 -6.16 9.83
N PHE A 62 4.66 -7.25 9.94
CA PHE A 62 5.88 -7.49 9.18
C PHE A 62 5.69 -8.66 8.22
N PRO A 63 5.04 -8.44 7.07
CA PRO A 63 4.69 -9.52 6.14
C PRO A 63 5.91 -10.31 5.65
N MET A 64 7.07 -9.67 5.53
CA MET A 64 8.34 -10.31 5.18
C MET A 64 8.87 -11.27 6.25
N CYS A 65 8.41 -11.14 7.50
CA CYS A 65 8.71 -12.09 8.57
C CYS A 65 7.67 -13.21 8.66
N ASP A 66 6.43 -12.94 8.24
CA ASP A 66 5.34 -13.92 8.27
C ASP A 66 5.46 -14.93 7.10
N ASP A 67 5.76 -14.46 5.88
CA ASP A 67 6.00 -15.31 4.70
C ASP A 67 7.06 -14.67 3.76
N PRO A 68 8.37 -14.83 4.08
CA PRO A 68 9.44 -14.19 3.30
C PRO A 68 9.46 -14.63 1.83
N ASP A 69 9.13 -15.89 1.55
CA ASP A 69 9.17 -16.46 0.21
C ASP A 69 8.05 -15.88 -0.67
N LEU A 70 6.82 -15.79 -0.14
CA LEU A 70 5.71 -15.13 -0.84
C LEU A 70 6.00 -13.65 -1.11
N VAL A 71 6.58 -12.93 -0.13
CA VAL A 71 6.95 -11.53 -0.32
C VAL A 71 7.97 -11.40 -1.44
N ALA A 72 9.04 -12.19 -1.41
CA ALA A 72 10.08 -12.16 -2.43
C ALA A 72 9.54 -12.53 -3.82
N ALA A 73 8.70 -13.58 -3.91
CA ALA A 73 8.07 -13.99 -5.15
C ALA A 73 7.18 -12.90 -5.74
N SER A 74 6.37 -12.25 -4.91
CA SER A 74 5.44 -11.21 -5.35
C SER A 74 6.17 -9.97 -5.87
N ILE A 75 7.27 -9.57 -5.23
CA ILE A 75 8.10 -8.44 -5.71
C ILE A 75 8.76 -8.79 -7.06
N ARG A 76 9.27 -10.02 -7.23
CA ARG A 76 9.83 -10.46 -8.51
C ARG A 76 8.78 -10.47 -9.62
N GLU A 77 7.56 -10.89 -9.32
CA GLU A 77 6.46 -10.89 -10.28
C GLU A 77 6.08 -9.46 -10.70
N LEU A 78 6.01 -8.52 -9.75
CA LEU A 78 5.76 -7.11 -10.05
C LEU A 78 6.77 -6.56 -11.08
N HIS A 79 8.06 -6.86 -10.90
CA HIS A 79 9.10 -6.41 -11.82
C HIS A 79 9.01 -7.03 -13.22
N ARG A 80 8.48 -8.25 -13.36
CA ARG A 80 8.29 -8.88 -14.67
C ARG A 80 7.12 -8.28 -15.46
N VAL A 81 6.06 -7.86 -14.76
CA VAL A 81 4.84 -7.30 -15.38
C VAL A 81 5.02 -5.81 -15.71
N ALA A 82 5.96 -5.13 -15.06
CA ALA A 82 6.25 -3.71 -15.31
C ALA A 82 7.25 -3.46 -16.46
N GLN A 83 7.76 -4.52 -17.10
CA GLN A 83 8.57 -4.45 -18.33
C GLN A 83 7.68 -4.52 -19.57
#